data_AF-A0A1I7K336-F1
#
_entry.id   AF-A0A1I7K336-F1
#
_cell.length_a   1.000
_cell.length_b   1.000
_cell.length_c   1.000
_cell.angle_alpha   90.00
_cell.angle_beta   90.00
_cell.angle_gamma   90.00
#
_symmetry.space_group_name_H-M   'P 1'
#
loop_
_entity.id
_entity.type
_entity.pdbx_description
1 polymer ?
#
loop_
_entity_poly.entity_id
_entity_poly.type
_entity_poly.pdbx_seq_one_letter_code
_entity_poly.pdbx_strand_id
1 'polypeptide(L)'
;MTSHIKGPDGSSSTQILLKDILYLETKQLCFFDRKIYSLYVYIKDKKDQYFHLFVYNEPTDVKLAYKQLSATLAAGLEEDHVVEFSSVVVA
;
A
#
# COMPACT_ATOMS: atom_id res chain seq x y z
N MET A 1 -7.63 -13.76 -6.96
CA MET A 1 -7.76 -12.59 -7.87
C MET A 1 -6.78 -11.50 -7.43
N THR A 2 -6.34 -10.57 -8.30
CA THR A 2 -5.28 -9.61 -7.94
C THR A 2 -5.69 -8.17 -8.27
N SER A 3 -5.51 -7.25 -7.31
CA SER A 3 -5.60 -5.80 -7.54
C SER A 3 -4.22 -5.19 -7.57
N HIS A 4 -3.95 -4.40 -8.62
CA HIS A 4 -2.70 -3.67 -8.74
C HIS A 4 -2.85 -2.27 -8.18
N ILE A 5 -1.93 -1.89 -7.30
CA ILE A 5 -1.82 -0.56 -6.71
C ILE A 5 -0.49 0.02 -7.14
N LYS A 6 -0.50 1.31 -7.50
CA LYS A 6 0.74 2.01 -7.83
C LYS A 6 1.63 2.06 -6.58
N GLY A 7 2.73 1.30 -6.64
CA GLY A 7 3.80 1.35 -5.65
C GLY A 7 4.70 2.58 -5.88
N PRO A 8 5.62 2.85 -4.94
CA PRO A 8 6.67 3.84 -5.13
C PRO A 8 7.53 3.60 -6.36
N ASP A 9 8.06 4.67 -6.95
CA ASP A 9 9.05 4.56 -8.01
C ASP A 9 10.30 3.81 -7.51
N GLY A 10 10.74 2.82 -8.29
CA GLY A 10 11.87 1.96 -7.91
C GLY A 10 11.56 0.89 -6.86
N SER A 11 10.28 0.73 -6.45
CA SER A 11 9.86 -0.37 -5.58
C SER A 11 9.97 -1.71 -6.29
N SER A 12 10.48 -2.73 -5.60
CA SER A 12 10.22 -4.13 -5.95
C SER A 12 8.73 -4.44 -5.79
N SER A 13 8.20 -5.33 -6.63
CA SER A 13 6.82 -5.81 -6.48
C SER A 13 6.62 -6.38 -5.07
N THR A 14 5.58 -5.94 -4.39
CA THR A 14 5.20 -6.42 -3.05
C THR A 14 3.77 -6.92 -3.10
N GLN A 15 3.56 -8.17 -2.71
CA GLN A 15 2.24 -8.80 -2.71
C GLN A 15 1.77 -9.00 -1.27
N ILE A 16 0.53 -8.61 -1.00
CA ILE A 16 -0.09 -8.69 0.32
C ILE A 16 -1.47 -9.32 0.16
N LEU A 17 -1.80 -10.33 0.96
CA LEU A 17 -3.17 -10.86 0.98
C LEU A 17 -4.11 -9.84 1.60
N LEU A 18 -5.23 -9.56 0.94
CA LEU A 18 -6.19 -8.54 1.35
C LEU A 18 -6.73 -8.81 2.76
N LYS A 19 -6.99 -10.07 3.10
CA LYS A 19 -7.49 -10.49 4.42
C LYS A 19 -6.51 -10.25 5.56
N ASP A 20 -5.22 -10.14 5.26
CA ASP A 20 -4.19 -9.95 6.28
C ASP A 20 -4.03 -8.46 6.61
N ILE A 21 -4.62 -7.55 5.80
CA ILE A 21 -4.58 -6.10 6.04
C ILE A 21 -5.55 -5.72 7.16
N LEU A 22 -5.01 -5.11 8.21
CA LEU A 22 -5.78 -4.66 9.36
C LEU A 22 -6.30 -3.23 9.18
N TYR A 23 -5.39 -2.31 8.89
CA TYR A 23 -5.69 -0.89 8.70
C TYR A 23 -4.55 -0.19 7.96
N LEU A 24 -4.87 1.01 7.49
CA LEU A 24 -3.98 1.85 6.69
C LEU A 24 -3.70 3.15 7.44
N GLU A 25 -2.48 3.66 7.31
CA GLU A 25 -2.12 4.97 7.85
C GLU A 25 -1.26 5.70 6.82
N THR A 26 -1.46 7.01 6.68
CA THR A 26 -0.57 7.86 5.88
C THR A 26 0.16 8.84 6.80
N LYS A 27 1.44 9.05 6.52
CA LYS A 27 2.24 10.07 7.21
C LYS A 27 3.02 10.89 6.20
N GLN A 28 3.16 12.18 6.50
CA GLN A 28 4.18 13.00 5.86
C GLN A 28 5.36 13.08 6.82
N LEU A 29 6.55 12.71 6.33
CA LEU A 29 7.78 12.89 7.07
C LEU A 29 8.58 14.02 6.41
N CYS A 30 9.12 14.89 7.24
CA CYS A 30 9.98 15.99 6.82
C CYS A 30 11.38 15.72 7.34
N PHE A 31 12.36 15.56 6.45
CA PHE A 31 13.77 15.41 6.80
C PHE A 31 14.58 16.48 6.07
N PHE A 32 15.25 17.33 6.84
CA PHE A 32 15.90 18.54 6.30
C PHE A 32 14.89 19.36 5.48
N ASP A 33 15.13 19.52 4.18
CA ASP A 33 14.25 20.24 3.24
C ASP A 33 13.41 19.31 2.34
N ARG A 34 13.45 18.00 2.58
CA ARG A 34 12.70 17.02 1.79
C ARG A 34 11.44 16.59 2.53
N LYS A 35 10.33 16.61 1.80
CA LYS A 35 9.07 16.01 2.22
C LYS A 35 8.93 14.66 1.54
N ILE A 36 8.67 13.63 2.33
CA ILE A 36 8.33 12.30 1.83
C ILE A 36 6.96 11.91 2.34
N TYR A 37 6.23 11.16 1.53
CA TYR A 37 4.86 10.78 1.80
C TYR A 37 4.77 9.28 1.94
N SER A 38 4.34 8.80 3.10
CA SER A 38 4.40 7.38 3.46
C SER A 38 3.01 6.78 3.57
N LEU A 39 2.83 5.57 3.04
CA LEU A 39 1.69 4.70 3.30
C LEU A 39 2.18 3.50 4.13
N TYR A 40 1.59 3.35 5.31
CA TYR A 40 1.77 2.18 6.17
C TYR A 40 0.59 1.24 5.93
N VAL A 41 0.91 0.00 5.61
CA VAL A 41 -0.06 -1.09 5.49
C VAL A 41 0.21 -2.06 6.63
N TYR A 42 -0.60 -1.98 7.68
CA TYR A 42 -0.46 -2.84 8.84
C TYR A 42 -1.11 -4.18 8.57
N ILE A 43 -0.35 -5.25 8.76
CA ILE A 43 -0.78 -6.59 8.44
C ILE A 43 -0.59 -7.56 9.59
N LYS A 44 -1.45 -8.57 9.62
CA LYS A 44 -1.39 -9.69 10.55
C LYS A 44 -1.28 -10.99 9.78
N ASP A 45 -0.07 -11.54 9.75
CA ASP A 45 0.16 -12.89 9.21
C ASP A 45 0.27 -13.87 10.39
N LYS A 46 -0.69 -14.80 10.46
CA LYS A 46 -0.81 -15.80 11.53
C LYS A 46 -0.81 -15.17 12.93
N LYS A 47 0.34 -15.17 13.59
CA LYS A 47 0.54 -14.69 14.98
C LYS A 47 1.32 -13.38 15.04
N ASP A 48 1.96 -12.98 13.95
CA ASP A 48 2.83 -11.82 13.90
C ASP A 48 2.08 -10.62 13.32
N GLN A 49 2.38 -9.44 13.85
CA GLN A 49 1.89 -8.17 13.32
C GLN A 49 3.08 -7.34 12.89
N TYR A 50 3.04 -6.86 11.65
CA TYR A 50 4.06 -6.01 11.08
C TYR A 50 3.42 -5.04 10.09
N PHE A 51 4.23 -4.18 9.47
CA PHE A 51 3.74 -3.27 8.45
C PHE A 51 4.66 -3.23 7.25
N HIS A 52 4.07 -3.03 6.08
CA HIS A 52 4.81 -2.56 4.92
C HIS A 52 4.79 -1.03 4.89
N LEU A 53 5.95 -0.45 4.61
CA LEU A 53 6.13 0.98 4.44
C LEU A 53 6.41 1.29 2.97
N PHE A 54 5.50 2.01 2.34
CA PHE A 54 5.65 2.52 0.97
C PHE A 54 5.93 4.02 1.02
N VAL A 55 7.03 4.45 0.42
CA VAL A 55 7.50 5.85 0.47
C VAL A 55 7.40 6.49 -0.91
N TYR A 56 6.56 7.50 -1.04
CA TYR A 56 6.31 8.26 -2.25
C TYR A 56 6.97 9.63 -2.20
N ASN A 57 7.39 10.13 -3.36
CA ASN A 57 7.93 11.48 -3.53
C ASN A 57 6.83 12.53 -3.61
N GLU A 58 5.66 12.16 -4.16
CA GLU A 58 4.56 13.08 -4.41
C GLU A 58 3.35 12.80 -3.50
N PRO A 59 2.69 13.85 -2.96
CA PRO A 59 1.51 13.69 -2.12
C PRO A 59 0.32 13.09 -2.88
N THR A 60 0.26 13.31 -4.20
CA THR A 60 -0.82 12.80 -5.04
C THR A 60 -0.75 11.28 -5.15
N ASP A 61 0.46 10.72 -5.27
CA ASP A 61 0.67 9.29 -5.42
C ASP A 61 0.28 8.52 -4.15
N VAL A 62 0.68 9.01 -2.96
CA VAL A 62 0.27 8.36 -1.70
C VAL A 62 -1.25 8.39 -1.51
N LYS A 63 -1.91 9.50 -1.90
CA LYS A 63 -3.36 9.64 -1.79
C LYS A 63 -4.08 8.69 -2.75
N LEU A 64 -3.56 8.54 -3.96
CA LEU A 64 -4.10 7.61 -4.95
C LEU A 64 -3.96 6.16 -4.47
N ALA A 65 -2.78 5.77 -4.00
CA ALA A 65 -2.54 4.43 -3.48
C ALA A 65 -3.44 4.11 -2.27
N TYR A 66 -3.56 5.05 -1.32
CA TYR A 66 -4.47 4.91 -0.18
C TYR A 66 -5.93 4.74 -0.62
N LYS A 67 -6.38 5.55 -1.59
CA LYS A 67 -7.75 5.49 -2.12
C LYS A 67 -8.03 4.17 -2.83
N GLN A 68 -7.11 3.71 -3.68
CA GLN A 68 -7.22 2.44 -4.40
C GLN A 68 -7.31 1.28 -3.40
N LEU A 69 -6.42 1.23 -2.42
CA LEU A 69 -6.41 0.18 -1.41
C LEU A 69 -7.67 0.18 -0.55
N SER A 70 -8.11 1.36 -0.12
CA SER A 70 -9.34 1.52 0.67
C SER A 70 -10.56 1.03 -0.11
N ALA A 71 -10.62 1.31 -1.42
CA ALA A 71 -11.69 0.81 -2.28
C ALA A 71 -11.64 -0.71 -2.42
N THR A 72 -10.44 -1.30 -2.57
CA THR A 72 -10.26 -2.76 -2.63
C THR A 72 -10.70 -3.43 -1.32
N LEU A 73 -10.37 -2.86 -0.16
CA LEU A 73 -10.82 -3.36 1.15
C LEU A 73 -12.34 -3.28 1.31
N ALA A 74 -12.96 -2.20 0.84
CA ALA A 74 -14.40 -2.00 0.93
C ALA A 74 -15.20 -2.85 -0.07
N ALA A 75 -14.57 -3.37 -1.12
CA ALA A 75 -15.23 -4.14 -2.17
C ALA A 75 -15.68 -5.56 -1.73
N GLY A 76 -15.31 -6.01 -0.53
CA GLY A 76 -15.74 -7.31 0.00
C GLY A 76 -15.25 -8.49 -0.85
N LEU A 77 -14.01 -8.40 -1.33
CA LEU A 77 -13.39 -9.41 -2.18
C LEU A 77 -13.05 -10.69 -1.40
N GLU A 78 -12.83 -11.78 -2.13
CA GLU A 78 -12.55 -13.11 -1.56
C GLU A 78 -11.28 -13.14 -0.69
N GLU A 79 -11.21 -14.13 0.22
CA GLU A 79 -10.13 -14.27 1.22
C GLU A 79 -8.73 -14.50 0.63
N ASP A 80 -8.64 -14.95 -0.62
CA ASP A 80 -7.39 -15.19 -1.35
C ASP A 80 -6.99 -14.02 -2.25
N HIS A 81 -7.72 -12.90 -2.20
CA HIS A 81 -7.43 -11.74 -3.03
C HIS A 81 -6.08 -11.13 -2.67
N VAL A 82 -5.24 -10.90 -3.67
CA VAL A 82 -3.90 -10.34 -3.50
C VAL A 82 -3.89 -8.88 -3.93
N VAL A 83 -3.28 -8.04 -3.12
CA VAL A 83 -2.92 -6.67 -3.47
C VAL A 83 -1.45 -6.66 -3.87
N GLU A 84 -1.17 -6.26 -5.11
CA GLU A 84 0.19 -6.07 -5.59
C GLU A 84 0.53 -4.59 -5.68
N PHE A 85 1.60 -4.18 -4.99
CA PHE A 85 2.22 -2.87 -5.14
C PHE A 85 3.39 -2.97 -6.09
N SER A 86 3.36 -2.24 -7.20
CA SER A 86 4.44 -2.23 -8.18
C SER A 86 4.62 -0.84 -8.81
N SER A 87 5.84 -0.52 -9.23
CA SER A 87 6.14 0.71 -9.97
C SER A 87 5.66 0.67 -11.43
N VAL A 88 5.30 -0.53 -11.93
CA VAL A 88 4.79 -0.74 -13.27
C VAL A 88 3.28 -0.83 -13.20
N VAL A 89 2.60 0.22 -13.61
CA VAL A 89 1.14 0.18 -13.83
C VAL A 89 0.93 -0.65 -15.09
N VAL A 90 0.55 -1.93 -14.93
CA VAL A 90 0.07 -2.72 -16.07
C VAL A 90 -1.31 -2.16 -16.43
N ALA A 91 -1.36 -1.48 -17.57
CA ALA A 91 -2.57 -0.89 -18.15
C ALA A 91 -3.51 -1.96 -18.71
#